data_AF-A0A5B7AE84-F1
#
_entry.id   AF-A0A5B7AE84-F1
#
_cell.length_a   1.000
_cell.length_b   1.000
_cell.length_c   1.000
_cell.angle_alpha   90.00
_cell.angle_beta   90.00
_cell.angle_gamma   90.00
#
_symmetry.space_group_name_H-M   'P 1'
#
loop_
_entity.id
_entity.type
_entity.pdbx_description
1 polymer ?
#
loop_
_entity_poly.entity_id
_entity_poly.type
_entity_poly.pdbx_seq_one_letter_code
_entity_poly.pdbx_strand_id
1 'polypeptide(L)'
;MMEVLSRVQTSSSPIIDSPMVPISIKLDSSNYGLWSQVVKMYISGKDKLGYINGDYPRPPETDPSFRKWRTENAMMKGWLINSMDHSLVVNFIRYPTAKQVWDSAATTYFDGTDTSQVYELRRRVSRMKQAGGSIEKYYNDLQGLWREIDFRRPNPMKCTMDIQSYNSIL
;
A
#
# COMPACT_ATOMS: atom_id res chain seq x y z
N MET A 1 27.97 -25.68 52.42
CA MET A 1 27.26 -26.20 51.23
C MET A 1 26.54 -25.01 50.64
N MET A 2 27.07 -24.41 49.56
CA MET A 2 26.55 -23.18 48.95
C MET A 2 25.52 -23.53 47.87
N GLU A 3 24.32 -22.95 47.94
CA GLU A 3 23.41 -22.85 46.80
C GLU A 3 23.81 -21.65 45.94
N VAL A 4 24.06 -21.89 44.65
CA VAL A 4 24.26 -20.86 43.64
C VAL A 4 23.04 -20.85 42.73
N LEU A 5 22.12 -19.91 42.97
CA LEU A 5 20.99 -19.64 42.08
C LEU A 5 21.50 -18.84 40.86
N SER A 6 21.39 -19.46 39.68
CA SER A 6 21.70 -18.84 38.39
C SER A 6 20.62 -17.82 38.02
N ARG A 7 21.05 -16.57 37.76
CA ARG A 7 20.20 -15.56 37.11
C ARG A 7 20.11 -15.86 35.62
N VAL A 8 18.91 -16.12 35.12
CA VAL A 8 18.63 -16.11 33.67
C VAL A 8 18.61 -14.65 33.22
N GLN A 9 19.67 -14.23 32.52
CA GLN A 9 19.67 -12.99 31.75
C GLN A 9 19.05 -13.28 30.38
N THR A 10 17.80 -12.88 30.17
CA THR A 10 17.22 -12.81 28.83
C THR A 10 17.88 -11.65 28.09
N SER A 11 18.91 -11.95 27.31
CA SER A 11 19.48 -11.01 26.34
C SER A 11 18.46 -10.83 25.20
N SER A 12 17.71 -9.73 25.23
CA SER A 12 16.99 -9.29 24.04
C SER A 12 18.02 -8.79 23.02
N SER A 13 18.33 -9.62 22.02
CA SER A 13 19.13 -9.20 20.88
C SER A 13 18.50 -7.97 20.23
N PRO A 14 19.29 -6.94 19.85
CA PRO A 14 18.75 -5.84 19.07
C PRO A 14 18.29 -6.40 17.73
N ILE A 15 17.03 -6.14 17.38
CA ILE A 15 16.52 -6.38 16.03
C ILE A 15 17.36 -5.49 15.12
N ILE A 16 18.29 -6.10 14.39
CA ILE A 16 19.06 -5.41 13.35
C ILE A 16 18.03 -4.92 12.34
N ASP A 17 17.85 -3.61 12.24
CA ASP A 17 17.10 -2.97 11.16
C ASP A 17 17.75 -3.40 9.84
N SER A 18 17.21 -4.46 9.24
CA SER A 18 17.60 -4.91 7.91
C SER A 18 17.38 -3.72 6.96
N PRO A 19 18.36 -3.36 6.10
CA PRO A 19 18.22 -2.23 5.18
C PRO A 19 17.04 -2.50 4.23
N MET A 20 15.90 -1.93 4.56
CA MET A 20 14.65 -2.22 3.88
C MET A 20 14.65 -1.55 2.51
N VAL A 21 14.39 -2.35 1.47
CA VAL A 21 14.35 -1.90 0.08
C VAL A 21 13.36 -0.74 -0.05
N PRO A 22 13.75 0.41 -0.65
CA PRO A 22 12.85 1.54 -0.85
C PRO A 22 11.64 1.13 -1.71
N ILE A 23 10.51 1.82 -1.52
CA ILE A 23 9.33 1.66 -2.37
C ILE A 23 9.75 2.01 -3.82
N SER A 24 9.77 1.00 -4.69
CA SER A 24 10.29 1.12 -6.06
C SER A 24 9.30 1.79 -7.01
N ILE A 25 8.00 1.66 -6.75
CA ILE A 25 6.93 2.24 -7.56
C ILE A 25 6.71 3.70 -7.14
N LYS A 26 6.76 4.60 -8.13
CA LYS A 26 6.46 6.02 -7.94
C LYS A 26 5.00 6.30 -8.27
N LEU A 27 4.28 6.97 -7.38
CA LEU A 27 2.92 7.43 -7.67
C LEU A 27 2.94 8.35 -8.89
N ASP A 28 2.08 8.06 -9.86
CA ASP A 28 1.76 8.90 -11.00
C ASP A 28 0.24 9.09 -11.11
N SER A 29 -0.23 9.71 -12.20
CA SER A 29 -1.65 10.00 -12.42
C SER A 29 -2.53 8.76 -12.69
N SER A 30 -1.94 7.59 -12.90
CA SER A 30 -2.60 6.39 -13.44
C SER A 30 -2.47 5.15 -12.57
N ASN A 31 -1.57 5.15 -11.59
CA ASN A 31 -1.15 3.95 -10.87
C ASN A 31 -1.50 3.94 -9.37
N TYR A 32 -2.36 4.86 -8.91
CA TYR A 32 -2.73 4.97 -7.49
C TYR A 32 -3.16 3.64 -6.85
N GLY A 33 -3.94 2.81 -7.55
CA GLY A 33 -4.36 1.49 -7.05
C GLY A 33 -3.18 0.63 -6.61
N LEU A 34 -2.24 0.37 -7.54
CA LEU A 34 -1.03 -0.41 -7.27
C LEU A 34 -0.12 0.27 -6.24
N TRP A 35 0.14 1.58 -6.41
CA TRP A 35 0.98 2.34 -5.48
C TRP A 35 0.46 2.25 -4.04
N SER A 36 -0.85 2.47 -3.86
CA SER A 36 -1.47 2.46 -2.53
C SER A 36 -1.35 1.11 -1.84
N GLN A 37 -1.49 0.00 -2.59
CA GLN A 37 -1.31 -1.35 -2.06
C GLN A 37 0.14 -1.60 -1.62
N VAL A 38 1.11 -1.25 -2.46
CA VAL A 38 2.54 -1.44 -2.17
C VAL A 38 2.98 -0.62 -0.97
N VAL A 39 2.54 0.64 -0.88
CA VAL A 39 2.84 1.51 0.27
C VAL A 39 2.19 0.99 1.55
N LYS A 40 0.92 0.57 1.50
CA LYS A 40 0.26 -0.06 2.67
C LYS A 40 1.02 -1.29 3.14
N MET A 41 1.42 -2.17 2.23
CA MET A 41 2.21 -3.37 2.55
C MET A 41 3.55 -2.99 3.21
N TYR A 42 4.26 -2.02 2.64
CA TYR A 42 5.55 -1.54 3.15
C TYR A 42 5.46 -0.95 4.57
N ILE A 43 4.43 -0.15 4.84
CA ILE A 43 4.18 0.48 6.13
C ILE A 43 3.67 -0.56 7.16
N SER A 44 2.82 -1.49 6.73
CA SER A 44 2.30 -2.57 7.58
C SER A 44 3.40 -3.52 8.04
N GLY A 45 4.36 -3.83 7.17
CA GLY A 45 5.55 -4.63 7.51
C GLY A 45 6.43 -4.01 8.59
N LYS A 46 6.19 -2.75 8.97
CA LYS A 46 6.88 -2.05 10.07
C LYS A 46 5.98 -1.73 11.27
N ASP A 47 4.76 -2.24 11.29
CA ASP A 47 3.79 -1.95 12.34
C ASP A 47 3.50 -0.44 12.50
N LYS A 48 3.53 0.30 11.39
CA LYS A 48 3.28 1.76 11.35
C LYS A 48 2.01 2.16 10.63
N LEU A 49 1.13 1.20 10.29
CA LEU A 49 -0.08 1.47 9.51
C LEU A 49 -1.00 2.49 10.19
N GLY A 50 -1.00 2.50 11.54
CA GLY A 50 -1.74 3.45 12.38
C GLY A 50 -1.55 4.93 12.03
N TYR A 51 -0.39 5.31 11.48
CA TYR A 51 -0.07 6.69 11.13
C TYR A 51 -0.77 7.19 9.86
N ILE A 52 -1.23 6.29 8.98
CA ILE A 52 -1.91 6.66 7.72
C ILE A 52 -3.40 6.34 7.75
N ASN A 53 -3.84 5.33 8.49
CA ASN A 53 -5.26 5.01 8.64
C ASN A 53 -5.96 5.83 9.75
N GLY A 54 -5.20 6.38 10.70
CA GLY A 54 -5.71 7.22 11.78
C GLY A 54 -5.77 6.55 13.16
N ASP A 55 -5.36 5.28 13.30
CA ASP A 55 -5.35 4.58 14.60
C ASP A 55 -4.36 5.20 15.59
N TYR A 56 -3.33 5.90 15.09
CA TYR A 56 -2.37 6.66 15.90
C TYR A 56 -2.58 8.17 15.72
N PRO A 57 -3.63 8.75 16.34
CA PRO A 57 -3.90 10.18 16.23
C PRO A 57 -2.79 11.00 16.91
N ARG A 58 -2.66 12.27 16.50
CA ARG A 58 -1.71 13.20 17.11
C ARG A 58 -2.05 13.39 18.60
N PRO A 59 -1.15 13.04 19.54
CA PRO A 59 -1.38 13.31 20.95
C PRO A 59 -1.14 14.81 21.26
N PRO A 60 -1.63 15.31 22.41
CA PRO A 60 -1.33 16.66 22.88
C PRO A 60 0.18 16.88 23.03
N GLU A 61 0.67 18.11 22.83
CA GLU A 61 2.11 18.39 22.92
C GLU A 61 2.69 18.22 24.33
N THR A 62 1.84 18.24 25.34
CA THR A 62 2.18 17.96 26.75
C THR A 62 2.34 16.46 27.03
N ASP A 63 1.89 15.59 26.12
CA ASP A 63 1.98 14.15 26.28
C ASP A 63 3.42 13.67 26.02
N PRO A 64 4.02 12.86 26.91
CA PRO A 64 5.36 12.30 26.71
C PRO A 64 5.52 11.52 25.39
N SER A 65 4.44 10.93 24.88
CA SER A 65 4.42 10.19 23.61
C SER A 65 4.48 11.08 22.37
N PHE A 66 4.21 12.40 22.49
CA PHE A 66 4.17 13.32 21.36
C PHE A 66 5.49 13.38 20.59
N ARG A 67 6.62 13.37 21.29
CA ARG A 67 7.94 13.38 20.65
C ARG A 67 8.14 12.14 19.77
N LYS A 68 7.75 10.96 20.25
CA LYS A 68 7.83 9.71 19.49
C LYS A 68 6.89 9.76 18.29
N TRP A 69 5.64 10.13 18.51
CA TRP A 69 4.64 10.26 17.45
C TRP A 69 5.11 11.21 16.34
N ARG A 70 5.68 12.37 16.70
CA ARG A 70 6.18 13.37 15.74
C ARG A 70 7.29 12.81 14.86
N THR A 71 8.24 12.09 15.44
CA THR A 71 9.34 11.47 14.70
C THR A 71 8.83 10.39 13.74
N GLU A 72 7.96 9.50 14.23
CA GLU A 72 7.41 8.42 13.40
C GLU A 72 6.51 8.95 12.28
N ASN A 73 5.67 9.95 12.56
CA ASN A 73 4.88 10.64 11.54
C ASN A 73 5.75 11.33 10.48
N ALA A 74 6.85 11.98 10.88
CA ALA A 74 7.78 12.61 9.93
C ALA A 74 8.45 11.57 9.01
N MET A 75 8.83 10.42 9.57
CA MET A 75 9.36 9.29 8.81
C MET A 75 8.33 8.74 7.81
N MET A 76 7.08 8.51 8.24
CA MET A 76 6.01 8.04 7.34
C MET A 76 5.77 9.03 6.21
N LYS A 77 5.71 10.33 6.54
CA LYS A 77 5.57 11.39 5.55
C LYS A 77 6.73 11.36 4.55
N GLY A 78 7.97 11.20 5.03
CA GLY A 78 9.15 11.05 4.18
C GLY A 78 9.03 9.89 3.20
N TRP A 79 8.57 8.72 3.63
CA TRP A 79 8.35 7.58 2.75
C TRP A 79 7.26 7.82 1.72
N LEU A 80 6.14 8.43 2.11
CA LEU A 80 5.07 8.78 1.18
C LEU A 80 5.57 9.73 0.10
N ILE A 81 6.22 10.83 0.48
CA ILE A 81 6.78 11.81 -0.45
C ILE A 81 7.83 11.18 -1.36
N ASN A 82 8.76 10.39 -0.80
CA ASN A 82 9.79 9.72 -1.59
C ASN A 82 9.22 8.64 -2.51
N SER A 83 8.00 8.17 -2.29
CA SER A 83 7.31 7.21 -3.17
C SER A 83 6.46 7.89 -4.26
N MET A 84 6.52 9.21 -4.39
CA MET A 84 5.80 9.95 -5.44
C MET A 84 6.74 10.37 -6.56
N ASP A 85 6.20 10.50 -7.78
CA ASP A 85 6.91 11.18 -8.86
C ASP A 85 7.26 12.62 -8.46
N HIS A 86 8.42 13.11 -8.89
CA HIS A 86 8.92 14.43 -8.50
C HIS A 86 7.96 15.56 -8.89
N SER A 87 7.25 15.42 -10.02
CA SER A 87 6.24 16.40 -10.46
C SER A 87 5.06 16.54 -9.48
N LEU A 88 4.80 15.51 -8.68
CA LEU A 88 3.68 15.48 -7.74
C LEU A 88 4.06 15.97 -6.34
N VAL A 89 5.33 15.85 -5.94
CA VAL A 89 5.81 16.18 -4.58
C VAL A 89 5.36 17.57 -4.12
N VAL A 90 5.37 18.55 -5.01
CA VAL A 90 4.97 19.94 -4.70
C VAL A 90 3.54 20.05 -4.17
N ASN A 91 2.63 19.16 -4.61
CA ASN A 91 1.24 19.14 -4.18
C ASN A 91 1.06 18.56 -2.78
N PHE A 92 2.01 17.74 -2.31
CA PHE A 92 1.85 16.94 -1.09
C PHE A 92 2.82 17.33 0.04
N ILE A 93 3.97 17.93 -0.28
CA ILE A 93 5.05 18.18 0.70
C ILE A 93 4.62 19.07 1.88
N ARG A 94 3.64 19.96 1.67
CA ARG A 94 3.18 20.93 2.69
C ARG A 94 2.18 20.35 3.69
N TYR A 95 1.65 19.15 3.49
CA TYR A 95 0.74 18.55 4.46
C TYR A 95 1.45 18.25 5.79
N PRO A 96 0.88 18.61 6.95
CA PRO A 96 1.56 18.47 8.23
C PRO A 96 1.79 17.01 8.66
N THR A 97 0.92 16.10 8.26
CA THR A 97 0.94 14.69 8.71
C THR A 97 1.00 13.71 7.56
N ALA A 98 1.54 12.52 7.83
CA ALA A 98 1.52 11.40 6.88
C ALA A 98 0.10 11.03 6.48
N LYS A 99 -0.83 11.02 7.45
CA LYS A 99 -2.26 10.84 7.20
C LYS A 99 -2.82 11.84 6.19
N GLN A 100 -2.51 13.13 6.35
CA GLN A 100 -3.00 14.14 5.40
C GLN A 100 -2.40 13.96 4.00
N VAL A 101 -1.12 13.58 3.89
CA VAL A 101 -0.53 13.22 2.58
C VAL A 101 -1.28 12.05 1.96
N TRP A 102 -1.50 11.00 2.75
CA TRP A 102 -2.19 9.78 2.33
C TRP A 102 -3.62 10.05 1.86
N ASP A 103 -4.42 10.73 2.68
CA ASP A 103 -5.82 11.06 2.38
C ASP A 103 -5.95 12.01 1.19
N SER A 104 -4.98 12.93 1.01
CA SER A 104 -4.98 13.84 -0.14
C SER A 104 -4.60 13.12 -1.42
N ALA A 105 -3.62 12.20 -1.38
CA ALA A 105 -3.29 11.36 -2.53
C ALA A 105 -4.48 10.47 -2.92
N ALA A 106 -5.19 9.91 -1.94
CA ALA A 106 -6.45 9.22 -2.16
C ALA A 106 -7.45 10.16 -2.84
N THR A 107 -7.80 11.28 -2.25
CA THR A 107 -8.79 12.22 -2.82
C THR A 107 -8.43 12.69 -4.24
N THR A 108 -7.14 12.86 -4.54
CA THR A 108 -6.67 13.36 -5.85
C THR A 108 -6.73 12.29 -6.93
N TYR A 109 -6.38 11.04 -6.61
CA TYR A 109 -6.23 9.96 -7.60
C TYR A 109 -7.23 8.81 -7.42
N PHE A 110 -8.13 8.93 -6.45
CA PHE A 110 -9.20 8.02 -6.11
C PHE A 110 -10.46 8.84 -5.81
N ASP A 111 -11.48 8.69 -6.65
CA ASP A 111 -12.75 9.42 -6.55
C ASP A 111 -13.69 8.89 -5.45
N GLY A 112 -13.18 8.04 -4.56
CA GLY A 112 -13.96 7.42 -3.49
C GLY A 112 -14.82 6.25 -3.96
N THR A 113 -14.89 5.96 -5.28
CA THR A 113 -15.73 4.90 -5.82
C THR A 113 -14.94 3.95 -6.71
N ASP A 114 -15.33 2.68 -6.72
CA ASP A 114 -14.75 1.76 -7.70
C ASP A 114 -15.28 2.01 -9.12
N THR A 115 -16.27 2.88 -9.34
CA THR A 115 -16.96 2.95 -10.64
C THR A 115 -16.13 3.64 -11.71
N SER A 116 -15.57 4.82 -11.45
CA SER A 116 -14.73 5.51 -12.46
C SER A 116 -13.41 4.77 -12.70
N GLN A 117 -12.83 4.18 -11.64
CA GLN A 117 -11.61 3.40 -11.74
C GLN A 117 -11.84 2.10 -12.52
N VAL A 118 -12.93 1.38 -12.26
CA VAL A 118 -13.32 0.20 -13.05
C VAL A 118 -13.62 0.60 -14.50
N TYR A 119 -14.23 1.76 -14.75
CA TYR A 119 -14.43 2.24 -16.11
C TYR A 119 -13.10 2.50 -16.84
N GLU A 120 -12.15 3.20 -16.22
CA GLU A 120 -10.85 3.46 -16.83
C GLU A 120 -10.03 2.16 -17.02
N LEU A 121 -10.09 1.22 -16.06
CA LEU A 121 -9.50 -0.11 -16.21
C LEU A 121 -10.13 -0.87 -17.39
N ARG A 122 -11.46 -0.87 -17.52
CA ARG A 122 -12.16 -1.47 -18.66
C ARG A 122 -11.77 -0.81 -19.98
N ARG A 123 -11.67 0.52 -20.01
CA ARG A 123 -11.23 1.28 -21.18
C ARG A 123 -9.79 0.91 -21.57
N ARG A 124 -8.89 0.74 -20.61
CA ARG A 124 -7.52 0.26 -20.84
C ARG A 124 -7.51 -1.17 -21.40
N VAL A 125 -8.29 -2.08 -20.83
CA VAL A 125 -8.48 -3.45 -21.34
C VAL A 125 -8.93 -3.42 -22.80
N SER A 126 -10.00 -2.68 -23.12
CA SER A 126 -10.56 -2.63 -24.49
C SER A 126 -9.63 -2.00 -25.52
N ARG A 127 -8.71 -1.12 -25.08
CA ARG A 127 -7.76 -0.44 -25.98
C ARG A 127 -6.43 -1.16 -26.11
N MET A 128 -6.13 -2.10 -25.21
CA MET A 128 -4.84 -2.77 -25.20
C MET A 128 -4.66 -3.63 -26.44
N LYS A 129 -3.51 -3.49 -27.09
CA LYS A 129 -3.10 -4.29 -28.23
C LYS A 129 -1.68 -4.78 -27.99
N GLN A 130 -1.33 -5.94 -28.53
CA GLN A 130 0.03 -6.49 -28.44
C GLN A 130 1.09 -5.53 -29.02
N ALA A 131 0.72 -4.72 -30.02
CA ALA A 131 1.53 -3.64 -30.59
C ALA A 131 2.98 -4.05 -30.96
N GLY A 132 3.16 -5.29 -31.44
CA GLY A 132 4.49 -5.82 -31.81
C GLY A 132 5.35 -6.33 -30.65
N GLY A 133 4.87 -6.28 -29.40
CA GLY A 133 5.52 -6.90 -28.24
C GLY A 133 5.31 -8.41 -28.15
N SER A 134 5.91 -9.07 -27.15
CA SER A 134 5.68 -10.50 -26.91
C SER A 134 4.24 -10.78 -26.44
N ILE A 135 3.73 -11.97 -26.76
CA ILE A 135 2.43 -12.44 -26.26
C ILE A 135 2.44 -12.49 -24.73
N GLU A 136 3.55 -12.93 -24.14
CA GLU A 136 3.73 -12.97 -22.69
C GLU A 136 3.54 -11.59 -22.04
N LYS A 137 4.18 -10.55 -22.58
CA LYS A 137 4.03 -9.19 -22.07
C LYS A 137 2.58 -8.72 -22.17
N TYR A 138 1.95 -8.91 -23.33
CA TYR A 138 0.55 -8.55 -23.53
C TYR A 138 -0.38 -9.28 -22.54
N TYR A 139 -0.18 -10.59 -22.37
CA TYR A 139 -0.98 -11.39 -21.45
C TYR A 139 -0.79 -10.95 -20.00
N ASN A 140 0.44 -10.72 -19.56
CA ASN A 140 0.72 -10.26 -18.19
C ASN A 140 0.11 -8.88 -17.91
N ASP A 141 0.22 -7.94 -18.86
CA ASP A 141 -0.36 -6.60 -18.75
C ASP A 141 -1.90 -6.68 -18.70
N LEU A 142 -2.52 -7.51 -19.55
CA LEU A 142 -3.97 -7.73 -19.58
C LEU A 142 -4.49 -8.40 -18.29
N GLN A 143 -3.80 -9.46 -17.85
CA GLN A 143 -4.13 -10.20 -16.63
C GLN A 143 -4.03 -9.31 -15.40
N GLY A 144 -3.04 -8.40 -15.35
CA GLY A 144 -2.92 -7.41 -14.29
C GLY A 144 -4.14 -6.49 -14.21
N LEU A 145 -4.64 -5.99 -15.34
CA LEU A 145 -5.85 -5.16 -15.37
C LEU A 145 -7.10 -5.93 -14.93
N TRP A 146 -7.25 -7.19 -15.38
CA TRP A 146 -8.41 -8.02 -14.99
C TRP A 146 -8.43 -8.32 -13.49
N ARG A 147 -7.28 -8.69 -12.91
CA ARG A 147 -7.19 -8.92 -11.46
C ARG A 147 -7.55 -7.67 -10.64
N GLU A 148 -7.14 -6.49 -11.10
CA GLU A 148 -7.51 -5.24 -10.44
C GLU A 148 -9.02 -4.94 -10.58
N ILE A 149 -9.63 -5.25 -11.73
CA ILE A 149 -11.10 -5.13 -11.91
C ILE A 149 -11.82 -6.09 -10.96
N ASP A 150 -11.38 -7.36 -10.89
CA ASP A 150 -11.98 -8.38 -10.03
C ASP A 150 -11.86 -8.03 -8.54
N PHE A 151 -10.72 -7.47 -8.12
CA PHE A 151 -10.51 -6.98 -6.76
C PHE A 151 -11.52 -5.86 -6.39
N ARG A 152 -11.77 -4.93 -7.32
CA ARG A 152 -12.63 -3.76 -7.11
C ARG A 152 -14.12 -4.04 -7.27
N ARG A 153 -14.46 -4.96 -8.18
CA ARG A 153 -15.82 -5.45 -8.39
C ARG A 153 -15.80 -6.97 -8.42
N PRO A 154 -15.78 -7.61 -7.24
CA PRO A 154 -15.90 -9.05 -7.14
C PRO A 154 -17.18 -9.50 -7.85
N ASN A 155 -17.06 -10.51 -8.70
CA ASN A 155 -18.18 -11.16 -9.34
C ASN A 155 -18.36 -12.57 -8.75
N PRO A 156 -18.95 -12.69 -7.54
CA PRO A 156 -19.08 -13.98 -6.89
C PRO A 156 -20.02 -14.88 -7.70
N MET A 157 -19.53 -16.06 -8.08
CA MET A 157 -20.39 -17.11 -8.61
C MET A 157 -21.37 -17.55 -7.52
N LYS A 158 -22.66 -17.54 -7.83
CA LYS A 158 -23.73 -17.93 -6.89
C LYS A 158 -24.39 -19.26 -7.25
N CYS A 159 -24.31 -19.64 -8.53
CA CYS A 159 -24.87 -20.89 -9.02
C CYS A 159 -23.91 -22.04 -8.70
N THR A 160 -24.39 -23.04 -7.96
CA THR A 160 -23.58 -24.20 -7.56
C THR A 160 -23.10 -25.03 -8.74
N MET A 161 -23.90 -25.16 -9.80
CA MET A 161 -23.50 -25.89 -11.02
C MET A 161 -22.41 -25.15 -11.79
N ASP A 162 -22.49 -23.82 -11.89
CA ASP A 162 -21.47 -23.01 -12.58
C ASP A 162 -20.13 -23.09 -11.82
N ILE A 163 -20.17 -23.04 -10.48
CA ILE A 163 -18.97 -23.21 -9.63
C ILE A 163 -18.32 -24.57 -9.86
N GLN A 164 -19.12 -25.66 -9.86
CA GLN A 164 -18.62 -27.01 -10.12
C GLN A 164 -18.00 -27.12 -11.51
N SER A 165 -18.66 -26.56 -12.52
CA SER A 165 -18.17 -26.57 -13.90
C SER A 165 -16.86 -25.79 -14.03
N TYR A 166 -16.78 -24.58 -13.49
CA TYR A 166 -15.56 -23.76 -13.50
C TYR A 166 -14.38 -24.46 -12.84
N ASN A 167 -14.59 -25.05 -11.67
CA ASN A 167 -13.54 -25.77 -10.94
C ASN A 167 -13.03 -27.02 -11.67
N SER A 168 -13.79 -27.56 -12.63
CA SER A 168 -13.34 -28.70 -13.45
C SER A 168 -12.43 -28.31 -14.62
N ILE A 169 -12.34 -27.01 -14.93
CA ILE A 169 -11.54 -26.44 -16.03
C ILE A 169 -10.18 -25.93 -15.54
N LEU A 170 -10.04 -25.69 -14.22
CA LEU A 170 -8.79 -25.33 -13.55
C LEU A 170 -7.96 -26.58 -13.23
#